data_AF-T1ADS3-F1
#
_entry.id   AF-T1ADS3-F1
#
_cell.length_a   1.000
_cell.length_b   1.000
_cell.length_c   1.000
_cell.angle_alpha   90.00
_cell.angle_beta   90.00
_cell.angle_gamma   90.00
#
_symmetry.space_group_name_H-M   'P 1'
#
loop_
_entity.id
_entity.type
_entity.pdbx_description
1 polymer ?
#
loop_
_entity_poly.entity_id
_entity_poly.type
_entity_poly.pdbx_seq_one_letter_code
_entity_poly.pdbx_strand_id
1 'polypeptide(L)'
;LEHSKATFADIKSVADSMLRHIGMKYKIKEGKNQSFIPGRCAVIEVDGEEVGVFGEIHPSVLNNFKIEEPVAALEVTLIKGIKY
;
A
#
# COMPACT_ATOMS: atom_id res chain seq x y z
N LEU A 1 3.19 -20.22 -15.90
CA LEU A 1 4.49 -19.54 -15.75
C LEU A 1 4.22 -18.20 -15.09
N GLU A 2 4.52 -18.14 -13.80
CA GLU A 2 4.74 -16.94 -12.97
C GLU A 2 3.72 -15.78 -13.05
N HIS A 3 2.77 -15.78 -12.12
CA HIS A 3 2.06 -14.57 -11.69
C HIS A 3 2.77 -13.90 -10.50
N SER A 4 4.10 -13.92 -10.43
CA SER A 4 4.87 -13.17 -9.41
C SER A 4 5.05 -11.72 -9.88
N LYS A 5 3.96 -10.97 -9.95
CA LYS A 5 4.02 -9.53 -10.20
C LYS A 5 3.53 -8.84 -8.95
N ALA A 6 4.45 -8.50 -8.05
CA ALA A 6 4.17 -7.59 -6.95
C ALA A 6 4.41 -6.16 -7.45
N THR A 7 3.43 -5.62 -8.19
CA THR A 7 3.51 -4.25 -8.72
C THR A 7 2.62 -3.28 -7.96
N PHE A 8 2.89 -2.00 -8.16
CA PHE A 8 2.07 -0.90 -7.66
C PHE A 8 0.61 -1.03 -8.11
N ALA A 9 0.37 -1.46 -9.35
CA ALA A 9 -0.99 -1.62 -9.88
C ALA A 9 -1.75 -2.76 -9.16
N ASP A 10 -1.05 -3.85 -8.86
CA ASP A 10 -1.63 -5.01 -8.15
C ASP A 10 -2.01 -4.61 -6.72
N ILE A 11 -1.07 -4.02 -5.97
CA ILE A 11 -1.34 -3.60 -4.59
C ILE A 11 -2.35 -2.45 -4.51
N LYS A 12 -2.36 -1.54 -5.50
CA LYS A 12 -3.39 -0.50 -5.61
C LYS A 12 -4.76 -1.12 -5.77
N SER A 13 -4.90 -2.15 -6.61
CA SER A 13 -6.18 -2.83 -6.85
C SER A 13 -6.68 -3.54 -5.59
N VAL A 14 -5.77 -4.15 -4.82
CA VAL A 14 -6.07 -4.75 -3.51
C VAL A 14 -6.50 -3.69 -2.50
N ALA A 15 -5.72 -2.61 -2.34
CA ALA A 15 -6.04 -1.52 -1.42
C ALA A 15 -7.39 -0.87 -1.74
N ASP A 16 -7.61 -0.55 -3.02
CA ASP A 16 -8.84 0.06 -3.53
C ASP A 16 -10.06 -0.85 -3.31
N SER A 17 -9.91 -2.15 -3.50
CA SER A 17 -10.97 -3.12 -3.22
C SER A 17 -11.25 -3.24 -1.73
N MET A 18 -10.21 -3.33 -0.89
CA MET A 18 -10.35 -3.44 0.56
C MET A 18 -11.04 -2.20 1.15
N LEU A 19 -10.59 -1.00 0.81
CA LEU A 19 -11.14 0.26 1.34
C LEU A 19 -12.61 0.46 0.95
N ARG A 20 -12.99 0.07 -0.27
CA ARG A 20 -14.40 0.06 -0.70
C ARG A 20 -15.25 -0.90 0.11
N HIS A 21 -14.77 -2.11 0.41
CA HIS A 21 -15.51 -3.07 1.23
C HIS A 21 -15.71 -2.59 2.67
N ILE A 22 -14.75 -1.84 3.22
CA ILE A 22 -14.84 -1.24 4.56
C ILE A 22 -15.83 -0.03 4.55
N GLY A 23 -16.25 0.45 3.39
CA GLY A 23 -17.22 1.55 3.26
C GLY A 23 -16.63 2.92 3.57
N MET A 24 -15.30 3.06 3.57
CA MET A 24 -14.64 4.35 3.83
C MET A 24 -14.61 5.20 2.56
N LYS A 25 -14.86 6.51 2.70
CA LYS A 25 -14.52 7.49 1.65
C LYS A 25 -13.05 7.87 1.82
N TYR A 26 -12.23 7.53 0.83
CA TYR A 26 -10.80 7.78 0.87
C TYR A 26 -10.30 8.51 -0.37
N LYS A 27 -9.10 9.08 -0.25
CA LYS A 27 -8.29 9.58 -1.36
C LYS A 27 -6.98 8.84 -1.37
N ILE A 28 -6.47 8.53 -2.56
CA ILE A 28 -5.12 8.04 -2.75
C ILE A 28 -4.28 9.22 -3.24
N LYS A 29 -3.18 9.52 -2.55
CA LYS A 29 -2.21 10.54 -2.95
C LYS A 29 -0.84 9.92 -3.17
N GLU A 30 0.01 10.59 -3.93
CA GLU A 30 1.43 10.21 -4.02
C GLU A 30 2.04 10.21 -2.62
N GLY A 31 2.71 9.12 -2.27
CA GLY A 31 3.33 8.90 -0.97
C GLY A 31 4.84 8.92 -1.06
N LYS A 32 5.50 9.28 0.04
CA LYS A 32 6.94 9.16 0.19
C LYS A 32 7.26 8.40 1.47
N ASN A 33 7.86 7.23 1.32
CA ASN A 33 8.34 6.43 2.45
C ASN A 33 9.59 5.67 2.00
N GLN A 34 10.64 5.73 2.82
CA GLN A 34 11.95 5.15 2.54
C GLN A 34 11.93 3.63 2.32
N SER A 35 10.88 2.97 2.80
CA SER A 35 10.69 1.53 2.67
C SER A 35 10.26 1.12 1.27
N PHE A 36 9.82 2.08 0.44
CA PHE A 36 9.24 1.86 -0.87
C PHE A 36 10.08 2.47 -1.99
N ILE A 37 9.88 2.00 -3.22
CA ILE A 37 10.50 2.57 -4.42
C ILE A 37 9.95 3.99 -4.64
N PRO A 38 10.81 5.02 -4.80
CA PRO A 38 10.38 6.38 -5.09
C PRO A 38 9.44 6.45 -6.31
N GLY A 39 8.31 7.13 -6.17
CA GLY A 39 7.27 7.22 -7.21
C GLY A 39 6.40 5.97 -7.38
N ARG A 40 6.65 4.89 -6.62
CA ARG A 40 5.82 3.66 -6.59
C ARG A 40 5.25 3.42 -5.19
N CYS A 41 4.89 4.51 -4.53
CA CYS A 41 4.33 4.57 -3.18
C CYS A 41 3.15 5.55 -3.17
N ALA A 42 2.10 5.21 -2.43
CA ALA A 42 0.92 6.05 -2.26
C ALA A 42 0.42 6.00 -0.82
N VAL A 43 -0.16 7.10 -0.37
CA VAL A 43 -0.80 7.21 0.96
C VAL A 43 -2.32 7.23 0.81
N ILE A 44 -2.99 6.65 1.80
CA ILE A 44 -4.44 6.60 1.91
C ILE A 44 -4.86 7.67 2.89
N GLU A 45 -5.69 8.59 2.44
CA GLU A 45 -6.23 9.69 3.24
C GLU A 45 -7.74 9.50 3.45
N VAL A 46 -8.19 9.61 4.70
CA VAL A 46 -9.60 9.62 5.09
C VAL A 46 -9.83 10.88 5.92
N ASP A 47 -10.85 11.68 5.55
CA ASP A 47 -11.18 12.95 6.22
C ASP A 47 -10.01 13.93 6.39
N GLY A 48 -9.03 13.88 5.48
CA GLY A 48 -7.84 14.75 5.51
C GLY A 48 -6.68 14.20 6.35
N GLU A 49 -6.84 13.04 6.99
CA GLU A 49 -5.79 12.37 7.76
C GLU A 49 -5.22 11.17 7.00
N GLU A 50 -3.90 11.00 7.06
CA GLU A 50 -3.23 9.82 6.53
C GLU A 50 -3.50 8.62 7.44
N VAL A 51 -4.13 7.58 6.88
CA VAL A 51 -4.52 6.36 7.61
C VAL A 51 -3.84 5.11 7.09
N GLY A 52 -3.00 5.22 6.06
CA GLY A 52 -2.29 4.07 5.52
C GLY A 52 -1.37 4.41 4.36
N VAL A 53 -0.55 3.44 3.97
CA VAL A 53 0.44 3.54 2.90
C VAL A 53 0.52 2.23 2.15
N PHE A 54 0.76 2.29 0.84
CA PHE A 54 1.06 1.11 0.05
C PHE A 54 2.02 1.40 -1.10
N GLY A 55 2.66 0.36 -1.60
CA GLY A 55 3.57 0.48 -2.72
C GLY A 55 4.47 -0.72 -2.90
N GLU A 56 5.42 -0.59 -3.81
CA GLU A 56 6.48 -1.59 -4.03
C GLU A 56 7.64 -1.33 -3.08
N ILE A 57 8.08 -2.37 -2.37
CA ILE A 57 9.16 -2.28 -1.39
C ILE A 57 10.48 -2.01 -2.11
N HIS A 58 11.29 -1.12 -1.52
CA HIS A 58 12.59 -0.77 -2.06
C HIS A 58 13.53 -2.00 -2.05
N PRO A 59 14.29 -2.26 -3.14
CA PRO A 59 15.19 -3.42 -3.21
C PRO A 59 16.19 -3.49 -2.06
N SER A 60 16.73 -2.35 -1.61
CA SER A 60 17.62 -2.31 -0.44
C SER A 60 16.98 -2.83 0.85
N VAL A 61 15.66 -2.64 1.02
CA VAL A 61 14.93 -3.19 2.17
C VAL A 61 14.83 -4.71 2.00
N LEU A 62 14.41 -5.19 0.83
CA LEU A 62 14.32 -6.63 0.54
C LEU A 62 15.65 -7.35 0.76
N ASN A 63 16.75 -6.76 0.29
CA ASN A 63 18.10 -7.28 0.49
C ASN A 63 18.48 -7.40 1.97
N ASN A 64 18.12 -6.41 2.80
CA ASN A 64 18.36 -6.48 4.25
C ASN A 64 17.59 -7.63 4.91
N PHE A 65 16.44 -8.02 4.36
CA PHE A 65 15.65 -9.17 4.81
C PHE A 65 15.95 -10.48 4.06
N LYS A 66 16.91 -10.49 3.12
CA LYS A 66 17.24 -11.64 2.25
C LYS A 66 16.05 -12.17 1.45
N ILE A 67 15.19 -11.26 0.98
CA ILE A 67 14.06 -11.56 0.10
C ILE A 67 14.50 -11.28 -1.34
N GLU A 68 14.48 -12.30 -2.19
CA GLU A 68 14.92 -12.19 -3.60
C GLU A 68 13.78 -11.71 -4.52
N GLU A 69 12.54 -12.04 -4.17
CA GLU A 69 11.36 -11.70 -4.97
C GLU A 69 10.88 -10.27 -4.73
N PRO A 70 10.32 -9.58 -5.76
CA PRO A 70 9.65 -8.31 -5.56
C PRO A 70 8.48 -8.43 -4.58
N VAL A 71 8.33 -7.42 -3.71
CA VAL A 71 7.22 -7.35 -2.75
C VAL A 71 6.50 -6.02 -2.89
N ALA A 72 5.18 -6.07 -2.83
CA ALA A 72 4.34 -4.91 -2.63
C ALA A 72 3.65 -5.03 -1.27
N ALA A 73 3.58 -3.94 -0.53
CA ALA A 73 3.04 -3.90 0.82
C ALA A 73 1.93 -2.87 0.93
N LEU A 74 1.01 -3.12 1.86
CA LEU A 74 -0.10 -2.25 2.24
C LEU A 74 -0.20 -2.26 3.76
N GLU A 75 -0.23 -1.08 4.35
CA GLU A 75 -0.49 -0.86 5.77
C GLU A 75 -1.68 0.09 5.89
N VAL A 76 -2.65 -0.25 6.74
CA VAL A 76 -3.81 0.60 7.04
C VAL A 76 -4.12 0.55 8.52
N THR A 77 -4.26 1.72 9.13
CA THR A 77 -4.75 1.87 10.49
C THR A 77 -6.27 1.85 10.49
N LEU A 78 -6.85 0.91 11.25
CA LEU A 78 -8.28 0.85 11.46
C LEU A 78 -8.67 1.88 12.53
N ILE A 79 -9.28 2.98 12.09
CA ILE A 79 -9.81 4.01 12.99
C ILE A 79 -11.10 3.53 13.68
N LYS A 80 -11.27 3.86 14.97
CA LYS A 80 -12.51 3.58 15.73
C LYS A 80 -13.68 4.31 15.08
N GLY A 81 -14.55 3.58 14.40
CA GLY A 81 -15.69 4.15 13.67
C GLY A 81 -16.15 3.33 12.47
N ILE A 82 -15.36 2.33 12.05
CA ILE A 82 -15.77 1.33 11.06
C ILE A 82 -16.98 0.56 11.62
N LYS A 83 -18.17 0.88 11.11
CA LYS A 83 -19.38 0.13 11.37
C LYS A 83 -19.40 -1.04 10.39
N TYR A 84 -19.13 -2.24 10.90
CA TYR A 84 -19.32 -3.51 10.19
C TYR A 84 -20.81 -3.78 9.96
#